data_AF-A0AAD6PSQ5-F1
#
_entry.id   AF-A0AAD6PSQ5-F1
#
_cell.length_a   1.000
_cell.length_b   1.000
_cell.length_c   1.000
_cell.angle_alpha   90.00
_cell.angle_beta   90.00
_cell.angle_gamma   90.00
#
_symmetry.space_group_name_H-M   'P 1'
#
loop_
_entity.id
_entity.type
_entity.pdbx_description
1 polymer ?
#
loop_
_entity_poly.entity_id
_entity_poly.type
_entity_poly.pdbx_seq_one_letter_code
_entity_poly.pdbx_strand_id
1 'polypeptide(L)'
;MMGYGSRSMIYGYPLVFDFLRCLGHSNVEVVPHQLFETLPFLRYLLYTPTYHSLHHTDMGTNFCLFMPFFDTIWKTINNKSWELHKKLSSDAGKDRRTIPDFVFLAHVVDLTSAMHAPFVIRSFASLPYQTRLFLLVCWPSVLIVMLMMWVWSKTFLVSFYNLRGRLHETWSVPRFGFQYFLPFAKEGINKHIEQAILRADRLGVKIISLAALNKNEALNGGGTLFVNKHPNLRVRVVHGNTLTAAVILNEIPEDVKEVFLTGATSKLGRAIALYLSQRRVRVLVSVPTLPIFFIKFSYFNI
;
A
#
# COMPACT_ATOMS: atom_id res chain seq x y z
N MET A 1 19.74 -42.20 10.06
CA MET A 1 18.57 -41.36 9.66
C MET A 1 18.33 -40.32 10.75
N MET A 2 18.20 -39.04 10.43
CA MET A 2 17.82 -38.02 11.43
C MET A 2 16.40 -38.29 11.95
N GLY A 3 16.23 -38.26 13.28
CA GLY A 3 14.93 -38.38 13.93
C GLY A 3 14.03 -37.17 13.66
N TYR A 4 12.71 -37.35 13.82
CA TYR A 4 11.70 -36.32 13.57
C TYR A 4 11.99 -35.02 14.33
N GLY A 5 12.35 -35.09 15.61
CA GLY A 5 12.69 -33.91 16.42
C GLY A 5 13.87 -33.10 15.86
N SER A 6 14.93 -33.78 15.42
CA SER A 6 16.08 -33.12 14.79
C SER A 6 15.69 -32.44 13.47
N ARG A 7 14.84 -33.08 12.65
CA ARG A 7 14.33 -32.48 11.40
C ARG A 7 13.47 -31.24 11.70
N SER A 8 12.55 -31.35 12.66
CA SER A 8 11.72 -30.22 13.09
C SER A 8 12.55 -29.05 13.59
N MET A 9 13.63 -29.29 14.33
CA MET A 9 14.52 -28.23 14.81
C MET A 9 15.29 -27.53 13.68
N ILE A 10 15.76 -28.27 12.66
CA ILE A 10 16.47 -27.67 11.51
C ILE A 10 15.60 -26.66 10.76
N TYR A 11 14.30 -26.93 10.61
CA TYR A 11 13.39 -26.01 9.93
C TYR A 11 12.76 -24.99 10.88
N GLY A 12 12.39 -25.42 12.08
CA GLY A 12 11.71 -24.57 13.06
C GLY A 12 12.61 -23.46 13.58
N TYR A 13 13.90 -23.74 13.84
CA TYR A 13 14.81 -22.72 14.37
C TYR A 13 14.98 -21.52 13.44
N PRO A 14 15.34 -21.66 12.16
CA PRO A 14 15.43 -20.51 11.24
C PRO A 14 14.11 -19.75 11.10
N LEU A 15 12.98 -20.47 11.02
CA LEU A 15 11.66 -19.84 10.88
C LEU A 15 11.29 -18.99 12.10
N VAL A 16 11.51 -19.50 13.31
CA VAL A 16 11.26 -18.78 14.56
C VAL A 16 12.23 -17.60 14.70
N PHE A 17 13.51 -17.82 14.39
CA PHE A 17 14.53 -16.77 14.43
C PHE A 17 14.18 -15.62 13.49
N ASP A 18 13.84 -15.92 12.23
CA ASP A 18 13.44 -14.91 11.24
C ASP A 18 12.14 -14.22 11.64
N PHE A 19 11.16 -14.96 12.17
CA PHE A 19 9.92 -14.37 12.68
C PHE A 19 10.20 -13.36 13.80
N LEU A 20 10.98 -13.75 14.81
CA LEU A 20 11.32 -12.87 15.93
C LEU A 20 12.12 -11.66 15.45
N ARG A 21 13.08 -11.84 14.54
CA ARG A 21 13.80 -10.72 13.93
C ARG A 21 12.85 -9.75 13.21
N CYS A 22 11.91 -10.27 12.43
CA CYS A 22 10.90 -9.46 11.74
C CYS A 22 9.99 -8.73 12.73
N LEU A 23 9.58 -9.40 13.81
CA LEU A 23 8.77 -8.80 14.88
C LEU A 23 9.48 -7.61 15.52
N GLY A 24 10.79 -7.71 15.78
CA GLY A 24 11.58 -6.64 16.36
C GLY A 24 11.65 -5.39 15.48
N HIS A 25 11.81 -5.58 14.17
CA HIS A 25 11.82 -4.49 13.17
C HIS A 25 10.42 -4.10 12.65
N SER A 26 9.36 -4.52 13.36
CA SER A 26 8.00 -4.09 13.07
C SER A 26 7.77 -2.69 13.62
N ASN A 27 7.02 -1.86 12.88
CA ASN A 27 6.56 -0.55 13.35
C ASN A 27 5.21 -0.66 14.08
N VAL A 28 4.76 -1.88 14.38
CA VAL A 28 3.47 -2.18 15.01
C VAL A 28 3.72 -3.02 16.24
N GLU A 29 3.17 -2.56 17.36
CA GLU A 29 3.20 -3.30 18.62
C GLU A 29 2.16 -4.41 18.59
N VAL A 30 2.60 -5.63 18.30
CA VAL A 30 1.73 -6.81 18.13
C VAL A 30 1.30 -7.37 19.49
N VAL A 31 2.14 -7.24 20.52
CA VAL A 31 1.85 -7.77 21.86
C VAL A 31 1.06 -6.72 22.65
N PRO A 32 -0.19 -7.00 23.06
CA PRO A 32 -1.00 -6.05 23.81
C PRO A 32 -0.44 -5.84 25.22
N HIS A 33 -0.39 -4.60 25.70
CA HIS A 33 0.10 -4.28 27.04
C HIS A 33 -0.71 -4.96 28.16
N GLN A 34 -2.01 -5.22 27.93
CA GLN A 34 -2.87 -5.91 28.88
C GLN A 34 -2.35 -7.32 29.21
N LEU A 35 -1.67 -7.98 28.28
CA LEU A 35 -1.05 -9.29 28.52
C LEU A 35 0.02 -9.20 29.61
N PHE A 36 0.81 -8.14 29.59
CA PHE A 36 1.86 -7.90 30.56
C PHE A 36 1.34 -7.32 31.88
N GLU A 37 0.18 -6.66 31.88
CA GLU A 37 -0.50 -6.26 33.12
C GLU A 37 -1.14 -7.45 33.84
N THR A 38 -1.74 -8.37 33.08
CA THR A 38 -2.37 -9.59 33.62
C THR A 38 -1.34 -10.63 34.06
N LEU A 39 -0.25 -10.79 33.30
CA LEU A 39 0.83 -11.75 33.58
C LEU A 39 2.19 -11.03 33.52
N PRO A 40 2.61 -10.35 34.60
CA PRO A 40 3.81 -9.52 34.61
C PRO A 40 5.11 -10.24 34.26
N PHE A 41 5.21 -11.55 34.51
CA PHE A 41 6.42 -12.31 34.18
C PHE A 41 6.64 -12.43 32.65
N LEU A 42 5.58 -12.36 31.84
CA LEU A 42 5.68 -12.49 30.39
C LEU A 42 6.50 -11.38 29.74
N ARG A 43 6.59 -10.19 30.36
CA ARG A 43 7.41 -9.08 29.83
C ARG A 43 8.91 -9.38 29.79
N TYR A 44 9.34 -10.40 30.53
CA TYR A 44 10.71 -10.88 30.53
C TYR A 44 10.94 -12.01 29.51
N LEU A 45 9.88 -12.70 29.10
CA LEU A 45 9.96 -13.81 28.16
C LEU A 45 9.65 -13.39 26.72
N LEU A 46 8.72 -12.45 26.54
CA LEU A 46 8.25 -12.03 25.23
C LEU A 46 9.04 -10.84 24.71
N TYR A 47 9.54 -11.02 23.48
CA TYR A 47 10.18 -9.98 22.70
C TYR A 47 9.16 -9.04 22.06
N THR A 48 9.42 -7.74 22.07
CA THR A 48 8.56 -6.71 21.47
C THR A 48 9.36 -5.77 20.56
N PRO A 49 8.73 -5.20 19.52
CA PRO A 49 9.37 -4.16 18.71
C PRO A 49 9.80 -2.95 19.53
N THR A 50 9.02 -2.56 20.56
CA THR A 50 9.41 -1.48 21.48
C THR A 50 10.73 -1.77 22.20
N TYR A 51 10.86 -2.96 22.78
CA TYR A 51 12.09 -3.39 23.44
C TYR A 51 13.28 -3.37 22.47
N HIS A 52 13.11 -3.94 21.27
CA HIS A 52 14.14 -3.93 20.24
C HIS A 52 14.57 -2.52 19.83
N SER A 53 13.61 -1.65 19.54
CA SER A 53 13.89 -0.28 19.09
C SER A 53 14.64 0.54 20.15
N LEU A 54 14.30 0.37 21.43
CA LEU A 54 14.99 1.06 22.52
C LEU A 54 16.45 0.63 22.63
N HIS A 55 16.75 -0.66 22.49
CA HIS A 55 18.13 -1.14 22.48
C HIS A 55 18.95 -0.58 21.32
N HIS A 56 18.34 -0.36 20.16
CA HIS A 56 19.02 0.26 19.02
C HIS A 56 19.16 1.79 19.13
N THR A 57 18.42 2.43 20.04
CA THR A 57 18.43 3.89 20.21
C THR A 57 19.24 4.32 21.44
N ASP A 58 19.27 3.49 22.48
CA ASP A 58 19.90 3.76 23.78
C ASP A 58 21.06 2.78 24.03
N MET A 59 22.27 3.24 23.72
CA MET A 59 23.51 2.44 23.82
C MET A 59 23.93 2.13 25.26
N GLY A 60 23.23 2.65 26.27
CA GLY A 60 23.50 2.39 27.69
C GLY A 60 22.97 1.04 28.19
N THR A 61 22.40 0.21 27.31
CA THR A 61 21.76 -1.07 27.65
C THR A 61 22.30 -2.19 26.75
N ASN A 62 22.50 -3.39 27.30
CA ASN A 62 22.87 -4.56 26.49
C ASN A 62 21.63 -5.19 25.88
N PHE A 63 21.81 -5.81 24.72
CA PHE A 63 20.72 -6.41 23.95
C PHE A 63 20.79 -7.93 24.00
N CYS A 64 19.84 -8.55 24.70
CA CYS A 64 19.53 -9.95 24.48
C CYS A 64 18.60 -10.10 23.26
N LEU A 65 19.05 -10.89 22.27
CA LEU A 65 18.48 -10.90 20.92
C LEU A 65 16.94 -11.05 20.87
N PHE A 66 16.35 -11.91 21.70
CA PHE A 66 14.90 -12.19 21.68
C PHE A 66 14.26 -12.45 23.06
N MET A 67 14.96 -12.24 24.17
CA MET A 67 14.41 -12.55 25.49
C MET A 67 14.92 -11.59 26.58
N PRO A 68 14.10 -10.62 27.02
CA PRO A 68 14.51 -9.60 28.00
C PRO A 68 14.95 -10.15 29.38
N PHE A 69 14.65 -11.42 29.68
CA PHE A 69 15.03 -12.11 30.91
C PHE A 69 16.53 -12.04 31.20
N PHE A 70 17.37 -12.27 30.19
CA PHE A 70 18.82 -12.22 30.37
C PHE A 70 19.31 -10.80 30.65
N ASP A 71 18.72 -9.79 30.02
CA ASP A 71 19.06 -8.40 30.35
C ASP A 71 18.62 -8.02 31.77
N THR A 72 17.59 -8.67 32.29
CA THR A 72 17.15 -8.46 33.67
C THR A 72 18.15 -9.03 34.66
N ILE A 73 18.62 -10.28 34.45
CA ILE A 73 19.61 -10.89 35.36
C ILE A 73 20.94 -10.13 35.33
N TRP A 74 21.36 -9.63 34.16
CA TRP A 74 22.61 -8.87 34.00
C TRP A 74 22.45 -7.37 34.29
N LYS A 75 21.26 -6.92 34.72
CA LYS A 75 20.93 -5.51 35.03
C LYS A 75 21.19 -4.54 33.87
N THR A 76 20.97 -5.02 32.65
CA THR A 76 21.18 -4.27 31.40
C THR A 76 19.88 -3.91 30.69
N ILE A 77 18.72 -4.23 31.27
CA ILE A 77 17.41 -3.92 30.71
C ILE A 77 17.12 -2.41 30.71
N ASN A 78 16.52 -1.90 29.63
CA ASN A 78 16.06 -0.52 29.60
C ASN A 78 14.77 -0.34 30.43
N ASN A 79 14.82 0.47 31.48
CA ASN A 79 13.68 0.72 32.37
C ASN A 79 12.50 1.41 31.67
N LYS A 80 12.73 2.10 30.54
CA LYS A 80 11.68 2.75 29.75
C LYS A 80 10.86 1.79 28.89
N SER A 81 11.34 0.56 28.70
CA SER A 81 10.71 -0.43 27.80
C SER A 81 9.25 -0.69 28.14
N TRP A 82 8.94 -0.81 29.43
CA TRP A 82 7.59 -1.13 29.88
C TRP A 82 6.62 0.04 29.69
N GLU A 83 7.00 1.24 30.13
CA GLU A 83 6.17 2.44 30.00
C GLU A 83 5.95 2.82 28.54
N LEU A 84 7.01 2.74 27.72
CA LEU A 84 6.92 3.03 26.29
C LEU A 84 6.07 1.99 25.56
N HIS A 85 6.21 0.70 25.88
CA HIS A 85 5.38 -0.37 25.30
C HIS A 85 3.92 -0.14 25.61
N LYS A 86 3.61 0.12 26.88
CA LYS A 86 2.25 0.43 27.33
C LYS A 86 1.70 1.65 26.63
N LYS A 87 2.49 2.72 26.51
CA LYS A 87 2.09 3.94 25.79
C LYS A 87 1.78 3.66 24.33
N LEU A 88 2.71 3.05 23.59
CA LEU A 88 2.55 2.75 22.15
C LEU A 88 1.40 1.76 21.91
N SER A 89 1.24 0.74 22.75
CA SER A 89 0.13 -0.21 22.67
C SER A 89 -1.22 0.45 23.01
N SER A 90 -1.26 1.37 23.99
CA SER A 90 -2.48 2.11 24.37
C SER A 90 -2.85 3.20 23.36
N ASP A 91 -1.85 3.74 22.68
CA ASP A 91 -2.01 4.75 21.63
C ASP A 91 -2.17 4.12 20.24
N ALA A 92 -2.11 2.79 20.15
CA ALA A 92 -2.43 2.04 18.94
C ALA A 92 -3.85 2.40 18.48
N GLY A 93 -3.93 3.23 17.44
CA GLY A 93 -5.18 3.77 16.90
C GLY A 93 -5.58 5.17 17.41
N LYS A 94 -4.93 5.71 18.45
CA LYS A 94 -5.11 7.11 18.90
C LYS A 94 -4.23 8.10 18.11
N ASP A 95 -3.05 7.67 17.66
CA ASP A 95 -2.17 8.45 16.76
C ASP A 95 -2.75 8.64 15.34
N ARG A 96 -3.89 8.00 15.02
CA ARG A 96 -4.69 8.34 13.83
C ARG A 96 -5.37 9.72 13.90
N ARG A 97 -5.06 10.55 14.90
CA ARG A 97 -5.52 11.94 14.97
C ARG A 97 -4.89 12.83 13.89
N THR A 98 -3.78 12.44 13.28
CA THR A 98 -3.21 13.15 12.14
C THR A 98 -4.07 12.89 10.90
N ILE A 99 -4.94 13.84 10.59
CA ILE A 99 -5.77 13.82 9.39
C ILE A 99 -4.84 13.93 8.18
N PRO A 100 -4.89 13.01 7.20
CA PRO A 100 -4.07 13.14 6.02
C PRO A 100 -4.54 14.33 5.18
N ASP A 101 -3.58 15.13 4.69
CA ASP A 101 -3.88 16.26 3.80
C ASP A 101 -4.36 15.76 2.43
N PHE A 102 -3.84 14.60 2.01
CA PHE A 102 -4.11 14.01 0.70
C PHE A 102 -4.21 12.49 0.78
N VAL A 103 -5.22 11.93 0.12
CA VAL A 103 -5.41 10.48 -0.02
C VAL A 103 -5.35 10.10 -1.50
N PHE A 104 -4.46 9.17 -1.84
CA PHE A 104 -4.40 8.52 -3.14
C PHE A 104 -5.18 7.20 -3.09
N LEU A 105 -6.33 7.12 -3.76
CA LEU A 105 -7.17 5.93 -3.78
C LEU A 105 -6.80 5.04 -4.97
N ALA A 106 -5.97 4.03 -4.69
CA ALA A 106 -5.45 3.04 -5.63
C ALA A 106 -6.29 1.74 -5.64
N HIS A 107 -5.87 0.80 -6.46
CA HIS A 107 -6.36 -0.58 -6.51
C HIS A 107 -5.19 -1.50 -6.84
N VAL A 108 -5.37 -2.81 -6.66
CA VAL A 108 -4.33 -3.78 -7.00
C VAL A 108 -4.28 -3.94 -8.53
N VAL A 109 -3.08 -3.93 -9.11
CA VAL A 109 -2.89 -4.01 -10.56
C VAL A 109 -3.20 -5.43 -11.05
N ASP A 110 -2.46 -6.42 -10.55
CA ASP A 110 -2.59 -7.86 -10.86
C ASP A 110 -2.00 -8.74 -9.74
N LEU A 111 -2.03 -10.07 -9.92
CA LEU A 111 -1.51 -11.04 -8.95
C LEU A 111 0.00 -10.89 -8.71
N THR A 112 0.76 -10.56 -9.76
CA THR A 112 2.22 -10.46 -9.71
C THR A 112 2.68 -9.20 -8.98
N SER A 113 2.07 -8.07 -9.27
CA SER A 113 2.29 -6.78 -8.59
C SER A 113 1.83 -6.79 -7.14
N ALA A 114 0.80 -7.56 -6.78
CA ALA A 114 0.37 -7.70 -5.38
C ALA A 114 1.49 -8.24 -4.48
N MET A 115 2.34 -9.12 -5.00
CA MET A 115 3.49 -9.67 -4.27
C MET A 115 4.64 -8.68 -4.10
N HIS A 116 4.67 -7.60 -4.89
CA HIS A 116 5.63 -6.50 -4.74
C HIS A 116 5.17 -5.41 -3.78
N ALA A 117 4.00 -5.55 -3.14
CA ALA A 117 3.57 -4.59 -2.14
C ALA A 117 4.56 -4.56 -0.95
N PRO A 118 4.97 -3.38 -0.44
CA PRO A 118 6.01 -3.26 0.58
C PRO A 118 5.76 -4.04 1.87
N PHE A 119 4.49 -4.29 2.21
CA PHE A 119 4.09 -5.03 3.40
C PHE A 119 4.02 -6.55 3.19
N VAL A 120 4.24 -7.05 1.97
CA VAL A 120 4.22 -8.49 1.65
C VAL A 120 5.63 -9.07 1.83
N ILE A 121 6.60 -8.65 1.01
CA ILE A 121 8.01 -9.03 1.15
C ILE A 121 8.88 -7.79 0.91
N ARG A 122 9.41 -7.22 2.00
CA ARG A 122 10.22 -5.98 1.94
C ARG A 122 11.42 -6.10 1.00
N SER A 123 12.15 -7.22 1.05
CA SER A 123 13.30 -7.48 0.18
C SER A 123 12.93 -7.52 -1.31
N PHE A 124 11.68 -7.84 -1.61
CA PHE A 124 11.18 -7.89 -2.98
C PHE A 124 10.70 -6.52 -3.45
N ALA A 125 10.06 -5.76 -2.55
CA ALA A 125 9.67 -4.38 -2.80
C ALA A 125 10.85 -3.39 -2.94
N SER A 126 12.05 -3.75 -2.44
CA SER A 126 13.26 -2.94 -2.62
C SER A 126 13.94 -3.12 -3.98
N LEU A 127 13.46 -4.05 -4.81
CA LEU A 127 13.98 -4.30 -6.15
C LEU A 127 13.01 -3.75 -7.21
N PRO A 128 13.52 -3.35 -8.39
CA PRO A 128 12.66 -3.01 -9.52
C PRO A 128 11.66 -4.13 -9.80
N TYR A 129 10.43 -3.75 -10.13
CA TYR A 129 9.38 -4.72 -10.44
C TYR A 129 9.80 -5.63 -11.60
N GLN A 130 9.80 -6.95 -11.36
CA GLN A 130 10.10 -7.94 -12.38
C GLN A 130 9.31 -9.23 -12.14
N THR A 131 8.67 -9.72 -13.19
CA THR A 131 7.97 -11.01 -13.15
C THR A 131 8.99 -12.15 -13.13
N ARG A 132 9.17 -12.78 -11.96
CA ARG A 132 10.11 -13.91 -11.79
C ARG A 132 9.37 -15.23 -11.73
N LEU A 133 9.90 -16.26 -12.38
CA LEU A 133 9.23 -17.56 -12.52
C LEU A 133 8.90 -18.21 -11.17
N PHE A 134 9.78 -18.07 -10.16
CA PHE A 134 9.52 -18.64 -8.84
C PHE A 134 8.30 -18.06 -8.13
N LEU A 135 7.84 -16.86 -8.51
CA LEU A 135 6.62 -16.25 -7.94
C LEU A 135 5.35 -17.03 -8.33
N LEU A 136 5.40 -17.86 -9.37
CA LEU A 136 4.29 -18.74 -9.73
C LEU A 136 3.94 -19.70 -8.60
N VAL A 137 4.92 -20.13 -7.81
CA VAL A 137 4.70 -20.98 -6.63
C VAL A 137 3.84 -20.27 -5.57
N CYS A 138 3.94 -18.94 -5.50
CA CYS A 138 3.16 -18.13 -4.55
C CYS A 138 1.75 -17.79 -5.06
N TRP A 139 1.45 -17.99 -6.35
CA TRP A 139 0.15 -17.61 -6.93
C TRP A 139 -1.07 -18.22 -6.23
N PRO A 140 -1.10 -19.52 -5.86
CA PRO A 140 -2.24 -20.09 -5.15
C PRO A 140 -2.57 -19.32 -3.87
N SER A 141 -1.55 -18.97 -3.09
CA SER A 141 -1.71 -18.18 -1.86
C SER A 141 -2.23 -16.77 -2.16
N VAL A 142 -1.71 -16.10 -3.20
CA VAL A 142 -2.18 -14.77 -3.61
C VAL A 142 -3.63 -14.81 -4.10
N LEU A 143 -4.03 -15.86 -4.82
CA LEU A 143 -5.41 -16.05 -5.27
C LEU A 143 -6.36 -16.23 -4.09
N ILE A 144 -5.99 -17.02 -3.08
CA ILE A 144 -6.78 -17.16 -1.85
C ILE A 144 -6.91 -15.80 -1.16
N VAL A 145 -5.80 -15.07 -0.99
CA VAL A 145 -5.83 -13.72 -0.39
C VAL A 145 -6.70 -12.77 -1.20
N MET A 146 -6.63 -12.79 -2.53
CA MET A 146 -7.50 -11.99 -3.40
C MET A 146 -8.98 -12.31 -3.16
N LEU A 147 -9.36 -13.59 -3.09
CA LEU A 147 -10.74 -13.99 -2.84
C LEU A 147 -11.20 -13.55 -1.44
N MET A 148 -10.36 -13.73 -0.41
CA MET A 148 -10.63 -13.25 0.94
C MET A 148 -10.82 -11.72 0.96
N MET A 149 -9.97 -10.99 0.25
CA MET A 149 -10.07 -9.54 0.09
C MET A 149 -11.36 -9.13 -0.63
N TRP A 150 -11.78 -9.90 -1.63
CA TRP A 150 -13.01 -9.63 -2.36
C TRP A 150 -14.23 -9.67 -1.42
N VAL A 151 -14.32 -10.72 -0.61
CA VAL A 151 -15.48 -10.97 0.25
C VAL A 151 -15.49 -10.09 1.51
N TRP A 152 -14.35 -9.96 2.19
CA TRP A 152 -14.33 -9.41 3.56
C TRP A 152 -13.64 -8.04 3.69
N SER A 153 -12.81 -7.65 2.73
CA SER A 153 -11.98 -6.47 2.91
C SER A 153 -12.73 -5.17 2.63
N LYS A 154 -12.32 -4.13 3.34
CA LYS A 154 -12.72 -2.74 3.14
C LYS A 154 -11.52 -1.96 2.64
N THR A 155 -11.74 -0.76 2.10
CA THR A 155 -10.65 0.14 1.73
C THR A 155 -9.69 0.35 2.90
N PHE A 156 -8.40 0.05 2.69
CA PHE A 156 -7.38 0.03 3.73
C PHE A 156 -6.15 0.85 3.34
N LEU A 157 -5.39 1.29 4.34
CA LEU A 157 -4.14 2.03 4.17
C LEU A 157 -3.04 1.06 3.70
N VAL A 158 -2.37 1.40 2.60
CA VAL A 158 -1.24 0.64 2.06
C VAL A 158 0.08 1.25 2.48
N SER A 159 0.21 2.57 2.34
CA SER A 159 1.43 3.30 2.66
C SER A 159 1.10 4.75 3.00
N PHE A 160 2.01 5.41 3.70
CA PHE A 160 1.94 6.82 4.00
C PHE A 160 3.34 7.42 3.95
N TYR A 161 3.42 8.72 3.69
CA TYR A 161 4.66 9.47 3.74
C TYR A 161 4.37 10.93 4.06
N ASN A 162 5.36 11.62 4.65
CA ASN A 162 5.29 13.06 4.85
C ASN A 162 6.13 13.75 3.77
N LEU A 163 5.53 14.67 3.02
CA LEU A 163 6.22 15.44 1.99
C LEU A 163 5.97 16.93 2.25
N ARG A 164 7.04 17.67 2.52
CA ARG A 164 6.99 19.12 2.80
C ARG A 164 6.00 19.48 3.91
N GLY A 165 5.99 18.69 4.99
CA GLY A 165 5.12 18.89 6.15
C GLY A 165 3.66 18.45 5.96
N ARG A 166 3.32 17.84 4.83
CA ARG A 166 1.97 17.33 4.55
C ARG A 166 1.95 15.81 4.61
N LEU A 167 0.92 15.26 5.26
CA LEU A 167 0.72 13.82 5.35
C LEU A 167 -0.03 13.32 4.11
N HIS A 168 0.60 12.42 3.37
CA HIS A 168 0.04 11.73 2.22
C HIS A 168 -0.21 10.26 2.55
N GLU A 169 -1.40 9.77 2.23
CA GLU A 169 -1.75 8.36 2.41
C GLU A 169 -2.15 7.73 1.07
N THR A 170 -1.78 6.47 0.86
CA THR A 170 -2.28 5.63 -0.22
C THR A 170 -3.24 4.63 0.34
N TRP A 171 -4.51 4.71 -0.05
CA TRP A 171 -5.52 3.74 0.28
C TRP A 171 -5.76 2.81 -0.91
N SER A 172 -6.04 1.54 -0.65
CA SER A 172 -6.35 0.58 -1.69
C SER A 172 -7.80 0.11 -1.60
N VAL A 173 -8.51 0.21 -2.70
CA VAL A 173 -9.74 -0.55 -2.92
C VAL A 173 -9.33 -2.01 -3.08
N PRO A 174 -9.91 -2.96 -2.30
CA PRO A 174 -9.48 -4.35 -2.29
C PRO A 174 -9.99 -5.12 -3.52
N ARG A 175 -9.61 -4.63 -4.71
CA ARG A 175 -10.01 -5.14 -6.01
C ARG A 175 -8.80 -5.12 -6.95
N PHE A 176 -8.69 -6.17 -7.75
CA PHE A 176 -7.65 -6.38 -8.75
C PHE A 176 -8.10 -5.80 -10.09
N GLY A 177 -7.15 -5.38 -10.92
CA GLY A 177 -7.43 -4.67 -12.16
C GLY A 177 -8.44 -5.40 -13.07
N PHE A 178 -8.30 -6.72 -13.21
CA PHE A 178 -9.23 -7.51 -14.03
C PHE A 178 -10.68 -7.45 -13.51
N GLN A 179 -10.90 -7.27 -12.20
CA GLN A 179 -12.24 -7.22 -11.60
C GLN A 179 -13.00 -5.96 -12.00
N TYR A 180 -12.31 -4.87 -12.36
CA TYR A 180 -12.94 -3.63 -12.85
C TYR A 180 -13.62 -3.82 -14.21
N PHE A 181 -13.28 -4.89 -14.93
CA PHE A 181 -13.87 -5.24 -16.22
C PHE A 181 -15.01 -6.26 -16.09
N LEU A 182 -15.30 -6.76 -14.88
CA LEU A 182 -16.39 -7.69 -14.62
C LEU A 182 -17.68 -6.90 -14.33
N PRO A 183 -18.74 -7.02 -15.16
CA PRO A 183 -19.96 -6.23 -15.00
C PRO A 183 -20.62 -6.38 -13.61
N PHE A 184 -20.64 -7.61 -13.08
CA PHE A 184 -21.22 -7.90 -11.76
C PHE A 184 -20.41 -7.32 -10.58
N ALA A 185 -19.13 -7.00 -10.79
CA ALA A 185 -18.28 -6.41 -9.74
C ALA A 185 -18.44 -4.89 -9.63
N LYS A 186 -19.02 -4.24 -10.66
CA LYS A 186 -19.13 -2.78 -10.79
C LYS A 186 -19.76 -2.12 -9.56
N GLU A 187 -20.88 -2.64 -9.08
CA GLU A 187 -21.60 -2.08 -7.93
C GLU A 187 -20.75 -2.16 -6.66
N GLY A 188 -20.14 -3.32 -6.39
CA GLY A 188 -19.29 -3.53 -5.22
C GLY A 188 -18.05 -2.63 -5.23
N ILE A 189 -17.43 -2.43 -6.41
CA ILE A 189 -16.31 -1.50 -6.58
C ILE A 189 -16.75 -0.07 -6.26
N ASN A 190 -17.85 0.39 -6.87
CA ASN A 190 -18.35 1.74 -6.65
C ASN A 190 -18.73 1.99 -5.19
N LYS A 191 -19.29 0.98 -4.50
CA LYS A 191 -19.57 1.04 -3.06
C LYS A 191 -18.30 1.25 -2.24
N HIS A 192 -17.20 0.56 -2.55
CA HIS A 192 -15.93 0.77 -1.85
C HIS A 192 -15.32 2.15 -2.11
N ILE A 193 -15.39 2.65 -3.34
CA ILE A 193 -14.93 3.99 -3.69
C ILE A 193 -15.76 5.06 -2.97
N GLU A 194 -17.08 4.93 -3.00
CA GLU A 194 -18.00 5.83 -2.29
C GLU A 194 -17.72 5.85 -0.78
N GLN A 195 -17.57 4.68 -0.16
CA GLN A 195 -17.25 4.58 1.26
C GLN A 195 -15.89 5.21 1.60
N ALA A 196 -14.89 5.10 0.71
CA ALA A 196 -13.59 5.73 0.88
C ALA A 196 -13.70 7.26 0.83
N ILE A 197 -14.46 7.82 -0.13
CA ILE A 197 -14.71 9.26 -0.23
C ILE A 197 -15.42 9.76 1.03
N LEU A 198 -16.50 9.10 1.45
CA LEU A 198 -17.24 9.48 2.66
C LEU A 198 -16.40 9.35 3.93
N ARG A 199 -15.49 8.36 3.99
CA ARG A 199 -14.53 8.24 5.09
C ARG A 199 -13.55 9.41 5.09
N ALA A 200 -12.99 9.77 3.94
CA ALA A 200 -12.09 10.90 3.80
C ALA A 200 -12.77 12.22 4.22
N ASP A 201 -14.02 12.41 3.81
CA ASP A 201 -14.82 13.59 4.20
C ASP A 201 -15.05 13.68 5.71
N ARG A 202 -15.43 12.57 6.36
CA ARG A 202 -15.62 12.52 7.83
C ARG A 202 -14.33 12.78 8.58
N LEU A 203 -13.20 12.28 8.07
CA LEU A 203 -11.89 12.53 8.66
C LEU A 203 -11.41 13.97 8.47
N GLY A 204 -12.01 14.75 7.56
CA GLY A 204 -11.56 16.12 7.26
C GLY A 204 -10.40 16.17 6.27
N VAL A 205 -10.21 15.12 5.47
CA VAL A 205 -9.22 15.09 4.39
C VAL A 205 -9.58 16.16 3.35
N LYS A 206 -8.58 16.93 2.89
CA LYS A 206 -8.81 18.01 1.92
C LYS A 206 -9.05 17.47 0.51
N ILE A 207 -8.26 16.47 0.11
CA ILE A 207 -8.26 15.96 -1.27
C ILE A 207 -8.17 14.42 -1.26
N ILE A 208 -9.05 13.79 -2.04
CA ILE A 208 -8.96 12.38 -2.38
C ILE A 208 -8.84 12.23 -3.91
N SER A 209 -7.79 11.56 -4.37
CA SER A 209 -7.54 11.31 -5.79
C SER A 209 -7.94 9.89 -6.17
N LEU A 210 -8.82 9.75 -7.16
CA LEU A 210 -9.18 8.49 -7.79
C LEU A 210 -8.10 8.08 -8.80
N ALA A 211 -7.31 7.06 -8.46
CA ALA A 211 -6.20 6.61 -9.29
C ALA A 211 -6.61 5.52 -10.27
N ALA A 212 -5.90 5.46 -11.41
CA ALA A 212 -6.03 4.40 -12.42
C ALA A 212 -7.50 4.03 -12.75
N LEU A 213 -7.94 2.81 -12.46
CA LEU A 213 -9.30 2.36 -12.82
C LEU A 213 -10.39 2.89 -11.87
N ASN A 214 -10.05 3.44 -10.70
CA ASN A 214 -11.04 4.06 -9.80
C ASN A 214 -11.70 5.31 -10.40
N LYS A 215 -11.08 5.92 -11.43
CA LYS A 215 -11.59 7.06 -12.20
C LYS A 215 -12.11 6.66 -13.58
N ASN A 216 -12.37 5.38 -13.83
CA ASN A 216 -12.86 4.94 -15.13
C ASN A 216 -14.26 5.53 -15.42
N GLU A 217 -14.46 6.12 -16.59
CA GLU A 217 -15.72 6.74 -16.97
C GLU A 217 -16.87 5.73 -17.08
N ALA A 218 -16.61 4.55 -17.65
CA ALA A 218 -17.61 3.49 -17.76
C ALA A 218 -18.02 2.93 -16.38
N LEU A 219 -17.16 3.14 -15.37
CA LEU A 219 -17.40 2.72 -13.98
C LEU A 219 -18.26 3.73 -13.22
N ASN A 220 -17.86 5.01 -13.21
CA ASN A 220 -18.46 6.04 -12.35
C ASN A 220 -18.40 7.47 -12.93
N GLY A 221 -18.24 7.61 -14.24
CA GLY A 221 -18.16 8.93 -14.90
C GLY A 221 -16.89 9.72 -14.55
N GLY A 222 -15.84 9.05 -14.07
CA GLY A 222 -14.62 9.72 -13.59
C GLY A 222 -14.76 10.33 -12.21
N GLY A 223 -15.72 9.85 -11.41
CA GLY A 223 -16.02 10.32 -10.05
C GLY A 223 -17.26 11.21 -9.95
N THR A 224 -17.83 11.65 -11.07
CA THR A 224 -19.04 12.51 -11.10
C THR A 224 -20.23 11.84 -10.42
N LEU A 225 -20.34 10.51 -10.51
CA LEU A 225 -21.34 9.73 -9.80
C LEU A 225 -21.38 10.08 -8.30
N PHE A 226 -20.22 10.19 -7.66
CA PHE A 226 -20.13 10.40 -6.21
C PHE A 226 -20.35 11.86 -5.83
N VAL A 227 -19.82 12.80 -6.63
CA VAL A 227 -20.00 14.24 -6.41
C VAL A 227 -21.46 14.64 -6.58
N ASN A 228 -22.16 14.09 -7.57
CA ASN A 228 -23.58 14.35 -7.78
C ASN A 228 -24.45 13.72 -6.68
N LYS A 229 -24.09 12.52 -6.21
CA LYS A 229 -24.81 11.82 -5.14
C LYS A 229 -24.64 12.49 -3.77
N HIS A 230 -23.49 13.12 -3.54
CA HIS A 230 -23.13 13.79 -2.27
C HIS A 230 -22.74 15.25 -2.54
N PRO A 231 -23.70 16.17 -2.74
CA PRO A 231 -23.40 17.55 -3.12
C PRO A 231 -22.68 18.35 -2.04
N ASN A 232 -22.75 17.91 -0.77
CA ASN A 232 -22.17 18.59 0.39
C ASN A 232 -20.80 18.05 0.81
N LEU A 233 -20.08 17.35 -0.07
CA LEU A 233 -18.72 16.88 0.22
C LEU A 233 -17.77 18.07 0.44
N ARG A 234 -17.06 18.05 1.57
CA ARG A 234 -15.98 19.00 1.89
C ARG A 234 -14.66 18.52 1.30
N VAL A 235 -14.46 17.20 1.23
CA VAL A 235 -13.31 16.60 0.53
C VAL A 235 -13.43 16.82 -0.98
N ARG A 236 -12.35 17.26 -1.61
CA ARG A 236 -12.28 17.41 -3.07
C ARG A 236 -11.92 16.08 -3.73
N VAL A 237 -12.79 15.59 -4.60
CA VAL A 237 -12.55 14.38 -5.40
C VAL A 237 -11.87 14.77 -6.72
N VAL A 238 -10.69 14.21 -7.00
CA VAL A 238 -9.89 14.54 -8.20
C VAL A 238 -9.40 13.27 -8.93
N HIS A 239 -8.97 13.37 -10.19
CA HIS A 239 -8.53 12.23 -11.01
C HIS A 239 -7.04 12.29 -11.45
N GLY A 240 -6.33 13.39 -11.14
CA GLY A 240 -4.88 13.54 -11.37
C GLY A 240 -4.43 13.66 -12.84
N ASN A 241 -5.33 13.49 -13.82
CA ASN A 241 -4.97 13.45 -15.26
C ASN A 241 -4.16 14.67 -15.73
N THR A 242 -4.47 15.88 -15.25
CA THR A 242 -3.76 17.10 -15.67
C THR A 242 -2.29 17.07 -15.27
N LEU A 243 -1.99 16.63 -14.04
CA LEU A 243 -0.61 16.49 -13.59
C LEU A 243 0.11 15.38 -14.36
N THR A 244 -0.56 14.25 -14.60
CA THR A 244 -0.01 13.17 -15.44
C THR A 244 0.32 13.67 -16.86
N ALA A 245 -0.56 14.47 -17.46
CA ALA A 245 -0.31 15.07 -18.77
C ALA A 245 0.91 16.00 -18.73
N ALA A 246 0.99 16.86 -17.72
CA ALA A 246 2.10 17.81 -17.57
C ALA A 246 3.45 17.08 -17.40
N VAL A 247 3.51 16.02 -16.60
CA VAL A 247 4.72 15.21 -16.43
C VAL A 247 5.13 14.54 -17.75
N ILE A 248 4.21 13.88 -18.44
CA ILE A 248 4.49 13.25 -19.75
C ILE A 248 5.01 14.28 -20.75
N LEU A 249 4.37 15.46 -20.82
CA LEU A 249 4.78 16.53 -21.73
C LEU A 249 6.16 17.11 -21.38
N ASN A 250 6.55 17.09 -20.10
CA ASN A 250 7.86 17.54 -19.63
C ASN A 250 8.97 16.50 -19.87
N GLU A 251 8.61 15.22 -19.93
CA GLU A 251 9.55 14.13 -20.25
C GLU A 251 9.84 14.02 -21.75
N ILE A 252 8.97 14.54 -22.60
CA ILE A 252 9.16 14.55 -24.06
C ILE A 252 10.26 15.59 -24.43
N PRO A 253 11.32 15.19 -25.16
CA PRO A 253 12.36 16.11 -25.63
C PRO A 253 11.79 17.28 -26.43
N GLU A 254 12.36 18.48 -26.25
CA GLU A 254 11.83 19.70 -26.89
C GLU A 254 11.95 19.71 -28.41
N ASP A 255 12.92 18.99 -28.96
CA ASP A 255 13.24 18.91 -30.39
C ASP A 255 12.44 17.85 -31.15
N VAL A 256 11.60 17.07 -30.45
CA VAL A 256 10.79 16.00 -31.04
C VAL A 256 9.96 16.51 -32.22
N LYS A 257 9.99 15.78 -33.34
CA LYS A 257 9.20 16.12 -34.54
C LYS A 257 7.95 15.25 -34.69
N GLU A 258 7.99 14.06 -34.13
CA GLU A 258 6.93 13.07 -34.27
C GLU A 258 6.77 12.25 -32.98
N VAL A 259 5.52 12.05 -32.56
CA VAL A 259 5.17 11.23 -31.39
C VAL A 259 4.10 10.24 -31.79
N PHE A 260 4.33 8.96 -31.49
CA PHE A 260 3.31 7.92 -31.59
C PHE A 260 2.56 7.78 -30.27
N LEU A 261 1.27 8.10 -30.27
CA LEU A 261 0.42 8.11 -29.09
C LEU A 261 -0.64 7.00 -29.15
N THR A 262 -0.56 6.09 -28.19
CA THR A 262 -1.62 5.10 -27.94
C THR A 262 -2.67 5.67 -26.97
N GLY A 263 -3.95 5.40 -27.23
CA GLY A 263 -5.03 5.88 -26.35
C GLY A 263 -5.33 7.39 -26.47
N ALA A 264 -5.10 7.98 -27.64
CA ALA A 264 -5.34 9.39 -27.93
C ALA A 264 -6.82 9.83 -27.76
N THR A 265 -7.77 8.89 -27.72
CA THR A 265 -9.19 9.15 -27.49
C THR A 265 -9.55 9.32 -26.01
N SER A 266 -8.66 8.95 -25.08
CA SER A 266 -8.87 9.17 -23.64
C SER A 266 -8.76 10.65 -23.27
N LYS A 267 -9.36 11.08 -22.14
CA LYS A 267 -9.20 12.47 -21.63
C LYS A 267 -7.73 12.90 -21.52
N LEU A 268 -6.87 11.99 -21.04
CA LEU A 268 -5.43 12.23 -20.89
C LEU A 268 -4.74 12.28 -22.26
N GLY A 269 -4.92 11.25 -23.09
CA GLY A 269 -4.28 11.15 -24.40
C GLY A 269 -4.69 12.29 -25.32
N ARG A 270 -5.97 12.68 -25.31
CA ARG A 270 -6.47 13.82 -26.10
C ARG A 270 -5.79 15.13 -25.69
N ALA A 271 -5.63 15.38 -24.39
CA ALA A 271 -4.95 16.58 -23.91
C ALA A 271 -3.47 16.64 -24.36
N ILE A 272 -2.76 15.51 -24.28
CA ILE A 272 -1.37 15.39 -24.73
C ILE A 272 -1.28 15.60 -26.25
N ALA A 273 -2.14 14.93 -27.03
CA ALA A 273 -2.16 15.04 -28.49
C ALA A 273 -2.40 16.48 -28.96
N LEU A 274 -3.37 17.17 -28.35
CA LEU A 274 -3.69 18.56 -28.68
C LEU A 274 -2.52 19.50 -28.35
N TYR A 275 -1.90 19.34 -27.17
CA TYR A 275 -0.76 20.16 -26.76
C TYR A 275 0.44 19.99 -27.70
N LEU A 276 0.78 18.75 -28.05
CA LEU A 276 1.87 18.45 -28.99
C LEU A 276 1.57 18.99 -30.40
N SER A 277 0.33 18.86 -30.86
CA SER A 277 -0.11 19.37 -32.16
C SER A 277 -0.01 20.90 -32.23
N GLN A 278 -0.35 21.62 -31.15
CA GLN A 278 -0.16 23.07 -31.06
C GLN A 278 1.32 23.49 -31.15
N ARG A 279 2.24 22.64 -30.66
CA ARG A 279 3.70 22.81 -30.82
C ARG A 279 4.23 22.39 -32.20
N ARG A 280 3.35 22.07 -33.16
CA ARG A 280 3.70 21.57 -34.50
C ARG A 280 4.46 20.24 -34.49
N VAL A 281 4.31 19.44 -33.43
CA VAL A 281 4.78 18.05 -33.39
C VAL A 281 3.75 17.17 -34.10
N ARG A 282 4.20 16.30 -34.99
CA ARG A 282 3.33 15.35 -35.69
C ARG A 282 2.89 14.26 -34.71
N VAL A 283 1.59 14.14 -34.45
CA VAL A 283 1.07 13.09 -33.56
C VAL A 283 0.47 11.98 -34.38
N LEU A 284 1.13 10.82 -34.41
CA LEU A 284 0.57 9.60 -34.95
C LEU A 284 -0.30 8.94 -33.88
N VAL A 285 -1.57 8.68 -34.18
CA VAL A 285 -2.51 8.11 -33.22
C VAL A 285 -2.84 6.67 -33.58
N SER A 286 -2.79 5.79 -32.58
CA SER A 286 -3.37 4.46 -32.68
C SER A 286 -4.78 4.47 -32.10
N VAL A 287 -5.78 4.28 -32.97
CA VAL A 287 -7.18 4.13 -32.58
C VAL A 287 -7.55 2.65 -32.75
N PRO A 288 -7.88 1.91 -31.68
CA PRO A 288 -8.35 0.55 -31.83
C PRO A 288 -9.70 0.56 -32.58
N THR A 289 -9.76 -0.14 -33.72
CA THR A 289 -10.95 -0.26 -34.58
C THR A 289 -11.99 -1.25 -34.06
N LEU A 290 -11.73 -1.92 -32.94
CA LEU A 290 -12.62 -2.84 -32.25
C LEU A 290 -12.48 -2.64 -30.73
N PRO A 291 -13.52 -2.88 -29.92
CA PRO A 291 -13.42 -2.91 -28.46
C PRO A 291 -12.68 -4.18 -28.04
N ILE A 292 -11.40 -4.28 -28.37
CA ILE A 292 -10.57 -5.41 -27.96
C ILE A 292 -10.09 -5.09 -26.56
N PHE A 293 -10.53 -5.91 -25.60
CA PHE A 293 -9.99 -6.04 -24.25
C PHE A 293 -8.53 -6.52 -24.32
N PHE A 294 -7.62 -5.74 -24.89
CA PHE A 294 -6.19 -5.97 -24.72
C PHE A 294 -5.76 -5.33 -23.41
N ILE A 295 -5.58 -6.18 -22.40
CA ILE A 295 -4.81 -5.89 -21.21
C ILE A 295 -3.37 -5.60 -21.67
N LYS A 296 -3.07 -4.33 -21.96
CA LYS A 296 -1.69 -3.86 -22.06
C LYS A 296 -1.33 -3.28 -20.72
N PHE A 297 -0.78 -4.12 -19.83
CA PHE A 297 0.01 -3.63 -18.70
C PHE A 297 1.28 -3.02 -19.27
N SER A 298 1.21 -1.78 -19.74
CA SER A 298 2.41 -0.96 -19.90
C SER A 298 2.87 -0.61 -18.50
N TYR A 299 3.80 -1.42 -17.98
CA TYR A 299 4.65 -1.04 -16.88
C TYR A 299 5.39 0.22 -17.29
N PHE A 300 5.01 1.36 -16.72
CA PHE A 300 5.93 2.48 -16.63
C PHE A 300 7.06 2.02 -15.71
N ASN A 301 8.17 1.58 -16.30
CA ASN A 301 9.45 1.59 -15.62
C ASN A 301 9.85 3.07 -15.51
N ILE A 302 9.63 3.63 -14.33
CA ILE A 302 10.42 4.77 -13.83
C ILE A 302 11.62 4.16 -13.10
#